data_AF-A0A418R011-F1
#
_entry.id   AF-A0A418R011-F1
#
_cell.length_a   1.000
_cell.length_b   1.000
_cell.length_c   1.000
_cell.angle_alpha   90.00
_cell.angle_beta   90.00
_cell.angle_gamma   90.00
#
_symmetry.space_group_name_H-M   'P 1'
#
loop_
_entity.id
_entity.type
_entity.pdbx_description
1 polymer ?
#
loop_
_entity_poly.entity_id
_entity_poly.type
_entity_poly.pdbx_seq_one_letter_code
_entity_poly.pdbx_strand_id
1 'polypeptide(L)'
;MRGDLTVAGQTVPLRLGGRAWGELNAARDNAVLVCHHYTGTMRAAGEQPDGTPGWWDALIGPGRALDTGRFYVVCLNSLGNVQVRDPEVVTTGPATLHPDGRPWGARFPAWTMADLHGAQCGLLRALGAPHWHAVVGPSFGGM
;
A
#
# COMPACT_ATOMS: atom_id res chain seq x y z
N MET A 1 -1.56 -6.36 -4.72
CA MET A 1 -2.60 -6.02 -5.71
C MET A 1 -2.01 -6.04 -7.12
N ARG A 2 -2.76 -6.52 -8.12
CA ARG A 2 -2.36 -6.54 -9.54
C ARG A 2 -3.52 -6.06 -10.41
N GLY A 3 -3.24 -5.39 -11.52
CA GLY A 3 -4.24 -4.93 -12.49
C GLY A 3 -3.63 -3.93 -13.47
N ASP A 4 -4.47 -3.07 -14.04
CA ASP A 4 -4.06 -1.94 -14.85
C ASP A 4 -4.50 -0.63 -14.19
N LEU A 5 -3.73 0.43 -14.38
CA LEU A 5 -4.04 1.77 -13.88
C LEU A 5 -3.89 2.78 -15.01
N THR A 6 -4.91 3.61 -15.22
CA THR A 6 -4.83 4.74 -16.15
C THR A 6 -4.44 5.99 -15.38
N VAL A 7 -3.26 6.54 -15.66
CA VAL A 7 -2.78 7.82 -15.10
C VAL A 7 -2.37 8.75 -16.24
N ALA A 8 -2.71 10.03 -16.13
CA ALA A 8 -2.44 11.04 -17.17
C ALA A 8 -2.81 10.58 -18.61
N GLY A 9 -3.90 9.82 -18.74
CA GLY A 9 -4.37 9.28 -20.04
C GLY A 9 -3.59 8.07 -20.58
N GLN A 10 -2.65 7.52 -19.81
CA GLN A 10 -1.86 6.34 -20.18
C GLN A 10 -2.17 5.16 -19.25
N THR A 11 -2.41 3.99 -19.82
CA THR A 11 -2.57 2.75 -19.06
C THR A 11 -1.21 2.13 -18.77
N VAL A 12 -0.92 1.90 -17.50
CA VAL A 12 0.30 1.24 -17.00
C VAL A 12 -0.06 0.00 -16.19
N PRO A 13 0.80 -1.05 -16.19
CA PRO A 13 0.56 -2.23 -15.37
C PRO A 13 0.68 -1.87 -13.88
N LEU A 14 -0.35 -2.16 -13.10
CA LEU A 14 -0.41 -1.91 -11.67
C LEU A 14 0.01 -3.14 -10.88
N ARG A 15 1.05 -3.00 -10.06
CA ARG A 15 1.50 -4.02 -9.13
C ARG A 15 2.02 -3.37 -7.85
N LEU A 16 1.22 -3.45 -6.79
CA LEU A 16 1.58 -2.93 -5.47
C LEU A 16 1.69 -4.08 -4.46
N GLY A 17 2.79 -4.10 -3.73
CA GLY A 17 2.99 -4.95 -2.56
C GLY A 17 2.16 -4.45 -1.39
N GLY A 18 1.79 -5.36 -0.49
CA GLY A 18 1.13 -5.00 0.75
C GLY A 18 1.37 -6.05 1.83
N ARG A 19 1.15 -5.64 3.07
CA ARG A 19 1.09 -6.51 4.24
C ARG A 19 -0.20 -6.24 4.99
N ALA A 20 -0.72 -7.27 5.65
CA ALA A 20 -1.90 -7.15 6.49
C ALA A 20 -1.70 -7.88 7.81
N TRP A 21 -2.41 -7.44 8.84
CA TRP A 21 -2.38 -7.97 10.18
C TRP A 21 -3.81 -8.10 10.71
N GLY A 22 -4.07 -9.14 11.51
CA GLY A 22 -5.42 -9.47 11.97
C GLY A 22 -6.24 -10.19 10.90
N GLU A 23 -7.54 -10.32 11.14
CA GLU A 23 -8.46 -11.07 10.30
C GLU A 23 -9.67 -10.22 9.89
N LEU A 24 -10.06 -10.34 8.61
CA LEU A 24 -11.26 -9.71 8.10
C LEU A 24 -12.48 -10.46 8.63
N ASN A 25 -13.38 -9.77 9.33
CA ASN A 25 -14.55 -10.40 9.91
C ASN A 25 -15.58 -10.78 8.83
N ALA A 26 -16.61 -11.54 9.23
CA ALA A 26 -17.66 -12.01 8.31
C ALA A 26 -18.44 -10.86 7.63
N ALA A 27 -18.63 -9.75 8.33
CA ALA A 27 -19.30 -8.55 7.80
C ALA A 27 -18.41 -7.69 6.88
N ARG A 28 -17.09 -7.93 6.91
CA ARG A 28 -16.04 -7.21 6.19
C ARG A 28 -16.01 -5.70 6.47
N ASP A 29 -16.46 -5.29 7.66
CA ASP A 29 -16.57 -3.88 8.09
C ASP A 29 -15.46 -3.45 9.07
N ASN A 30 -14.50 -4.33 9.35
CA ASN A 30 -13.38 -4.08 10.26
C ASN A 30 -12.03 -3.80 9.54
N ALA A 31 -12.05 -3.50 8.25
CA ALA A 31 -10.85 -3.24 7.46
C ALA A 31 -10.31 -1.82 7.71
N VAL A 32 -9.05 -1.69 8.11
CA VAL A 32 -8.36 -0.40 8.32
C VAL A 32 -7.20 -0.27 7.34
N LEU A 33 -7.17 0.84 6.59
CA LEU A 33 -6.07 1.14 5.68
C LEU A 33 -5.04 2.04 6.37
N VAL A 34 -3.79 1.58 6.36
CA VAL A 34 -2.62 2.33 6.79
C VAL A 34 -1.83 2.80 5.56
N CYS A 35 -1.69 4.11 5.41
CA CYS A 35 -0.93 4.75 4.35
C CYS A 35 0.47 5.13 4.87
N HIS A 36 1.53 4.71 4.18
CA HIS A 36 2.90 5.01 4.61
C HIS A 36 3.34 6.44 4.28
N HIS A 37 4.36 6.95 4.97
CA HIS A 37 5.02 8.23 4.70
C HIS A 37 5.92 8.16 3.45
N TYR A 38 6.46 9.29 2.97
CA TYR A 38 7.11 9.40 1.66
C TYR A 38 8.21 8.35 1.38
N THR A 39 9.11 8.12 2.34
CA THR A 39 10.21 7.14 2.25
C THR A 39 9.85 5.76 2.81
N GLY A 40 8.63 5.59 3.28
CA GLY A 40 8.14 4.37 3.94
C GLY A 40 7.78 3.28 2.94
N THR A 41 7.41 2.12 3.48
CA THR A 41 6.96 0.96 2.72
C THR A 41 5.77 0.31 3.43
N MET A 42 5.25 -0.79 2.87
CA MET A 42 4.21 -1.63 3.48
C MET A 42 4.59 -2.24 4.85
N ARG A 43 5.85 -2.10 5.30
CA ARG A 43 6.36 -2.63 6.58
C ARG A 43 5.94 -1.78 7.78
N ALA A 44 4.64 -1.60 7.98
CA ALA A 44 4.10 -0.77 9.06
C ALA A 44 4.25 -1.39 10.45
N ALA A 45 4.22 -2.73 10.56
CA ALA A 45 4.30 -3.43 11.85
C ALA A 45 4.96 -4.80 11.73
N GLY A 46 5.26 -5.40 12.88
CA GLY A 46 5.98 -6.66 13.00
C GLY A 46 7.49 -6.50 12.85
N GLU A 47 8.20 -7.56 13.18
CA GLU A 47 9.65 -7.64 13.02
C GLU A 47 10.04 -7.79 11.54
N GLN A 48 11.04 -7.02 11.12
CA GLN A 48 11.61 -7.08 9.78
C GLN A 48 12.81 -8.04 9.73
N PRO A 49 13.26 -8.48 8.54
CA PRO A 49 14.35 -9.45 8.43
C PRO A 49 15.69 -9.02 9.07
N ASP A 50 15.89 -7.71 9.27
CA ASP A 50 17.06 -7.14 9.93
C ASP A 50 16.89 -7.01 11.46
N GLY A 51 15.80 -7.55 12.02
CA GLY A 51 15.47 -7.50 13.44
C GLY A 51 14.86 -6.16 13.89
N THR A 52 14.66 -5.19 12.99
CA THR A 52 14.04 -3.91 13.35
C THR A 52 12.51 -4.02 13.34
N PRO A 53 11.79 -3.25 14.18
CA PRO A 53 10.34 -3.21 14.13
C PRO A 53 9.84 -2.40 12.92
N GLY A 54 8.64 -2.69 12.45
CA GLY A 54 7.93 -1.84 11.49
C GLY A 54 7.77 -0.40 11.99
N TRP A 55 7.65 0.55 11.07
CA TRP A 55 7.71 1.99 11.38
C TRP A 55 6.54 2.51 12.25
N TRP A 56 5.49 1.72 12.42
CA TRP A 56 4.36 1.94 13.32
C TRP A 56 4.06 0.71 14.19
N ASP A 57 5.07 -0.13 14.46
CA ASP A 57 4.87 -1.35 15.26
C ASP A 57 4.18 -1.02 16.59
N ALA A 58 4.67 -0.04 17.33
CA ALA A 58 4.08 0.38 18.61
C ALA A 58 2.56 0.71 18.56
N LEU A 59 2.01 1.02 17.38
CA LEU A 59 0.59 1.34 17.19
C LEU A 59 -0.24 0.17 16.66
N ILE A 60 0.36 -0.82 15.98
CA ILE A 60 -0.35 -1.90 15.28
C ILE A 60 -0.01 -3.24 15.94
N GLY A 61 -1.03 -3.96 16.40
CA GLY A 61 -0.87 -5.28 17.02
C GLY A 61 -1.94 -5.58 18.08
N PRO A 62 -1.93 -6.77 18.70
CA PRO A 62 -2.96 -7.14 19.68
C PRO A 62 -2.99 -6.17 20.86
N GLY A 63 -4.15 -5.58 21.13
CA GLY A 63 -4.37 -4.61 22.21
C GLY A 63 -3.73 -3.23 22.02
N ARG A 64 -3.13 -2.95 20.85
CA ARG A 64 -2.58 -1.62 20.50
C ARG A 64 -3.66 -0.71 19.93
N ALA A 65 -3.31 0.54 19.60
CA ALA A 65 -4.25 1.53 19.07
C ALA A 65 -4.98 1.05 17.81
N LEU A 66 -4.24 0.44 16.88
CA LEU A 66 -4.75 -0.34 15.77
C LEU A 66 -4.72 -1.82 16.17
N ASP A 67 -5.72 -2.21 16.95
CA ASP A 67 -5.83 -3.53 17.55
C ASP A 67 -6.11 -4.61 16.50
N THR A 68 -5.11 -5.44 16.20
CA THR A 68 -5.23 -6.51 15.20
C THR A 68 -6.04 -7.71 15.70
N GLY A 69 -6.41 -7.75 16.99
CA GLY A 69 -7.44 -8.67 17.50
C GLY A 69 -8.86 -8.26 17.13
N ARG A 70 -9.06 -7.02 16.64
CA ARG A 70 -10.36 -6.44 16.29
C ARG A 70 -10.44 -6.03 14.83
N PHE A 71 -9.36 -5.51 14.27
CA PHE A 71 -9.30 -4.94 12.92
C PHE A 71 -8.44 -5.76 11.99
N TYR A 72 -8.85 -5.80 10.72
CA TYR A 72 -8.00 -6.22 9.61
C TYR A 72 -7.22 -5.02 9.11
N VAL A 73 -6.00 -4.85 9.59
CA VAL A 73 -5.15 -3.70 9.26
C VAL A 73 -4.33 -4.03 8.02
N VAL A 74 -4.34 -3.17 7.00
CA VAL A 74 -3.58 -3.38 5.75
C VAL A 74 -2.76 -2.14 5.39
N CYS A 75 -1.53 -2.35 4.94
CA CYS A 75 -0.67 -1.31 4.39
C CYS A 75 -0.17 -1.72 3.00
N LEU A 76 -0.31 -0.82 2.02
CA LEU A 76 0.18 -0.99 0.65
C LEU A 76 1.39 -0.10 0.41
N ASN A 77 2.32 -0.54 -0.44
CA ASN A 77 3.28 0.36 -1.06
C ASN A 77 2.55 1.35 -1.98
N SER A 78 3.05 2.58 -2.05
CA SER A 78 2.59 3.59 -3.01
C SER A 78 3.07 3.28 -4.44
N LEU A 79 2.46 3.97 -5.40
CA LEU A 79 3.04 4.12 -6.74
C LEU A 79 4.40 4.84 -6.62
N GLY A 80 5.35 4.47 -7.49
CA GLY A 80 6.67 5.08 -7.54
C GLY A 80 7.43 5.07 -6.22
N ASN A 81 7.24 4.05 -5.37
CA ASN A 81 7.90 3.99 -4.07
C ASN A 81 9.43 4.11 -4.24
N VAL A 82 10.04 5.02 -3.46
CA VAL A 82 11.46 5.38 -3.59
C VAL A 82 12.42 4.26 -3.16
N GLN A 83 11.95 3.31 -2.34
CA GLN A 83 12.72 2.17 -1.85
C GLN A 83 12.79 1.03 -2.88
N VAL A 84 12.85 1.34 -4.17
CA VAL A 84 12.73 0.35 -5.26
C VAL A 84 13.88 -0.67 -5.33
N ARG A 85 14.95 -0.45 -4.57
CA ARG A 85 16.06 -1.41 -4.42
C ARG A 85 15.84 -2.40 -3.28
N ASP A 86 14.87 -2.18 -2.39
CA ASP A 86 14.45 -3.18 -1.41
C ASP A 86 13.74 -4.33 -2.15
N PRO A 87 14.24 -5.57 -2.04
CA PRO A 87 13.69 -6.71 -2.78
C PRO A 87 12.24 -7.07 -2.42
N GLU A 88 11.74 -6.65 -1.25
CA GLU A 88 10.34 -6.87 -0.88
C GLU A 88 9.41 -5.73 -1.30
N VAL A 89 9.96 -4.59 -1.72
CA VAL A 89 9.17 -3.46 -2.20
C VAL A 89 8.71 -3.74 -3.62
N VAL A 90 7.43 -4.11 -3.73
CA VAL A 90 6.74 -4.21 -5.00
C VAL A 90 5.96 -2.92 -5.25
N THR A 91 6.29 -2.22 -6.33
CA THR A 91 5.65 -0.97 -6.75
C THR A 91 5.58 -0.88 -8.28
N THR A 92 4.65 -0.08 -8.79
CA THR A 92 4.62 0.38 -10.18
C THR A 92 5.10 1.83 -10.22
N GLY A 93 6.07 2.13 -11.08
CA GLY A 93 6.63 3.48 -11.21
C GLY A 93 7.75 3.56 -12.26
N PRO A 94 8.59 4.60 -12.20
CA PRO A 94 9.69 4.81 -13.16
C PRO A 94 10.65 3.63 -13.32
N ALA A 95 10.87 2.83 -12.27
CA ALA A 95 11.74 1.65 -12.33
C ALA A 95 11.06 0.40 -12.92
N THR A 96 9.74 0.41 -13.11
CA THR A 96 9.00 -0.70 -13.74
C THR A 96 9.47 -0.86 -15.18
N LEU A 97 9.57 -2.10 -15.66
CA LEU A 97 9.89 -2.38 -17.06
C LEU A 97 8.72 -1.95 -17.97
N HIS A 98 9.06 -1.18 -18.99
CA HIS A 98 8.18 -0.88 -20.11
C HIS A 98 8.19 -2.07 -21.10
N PRO A 99 7.14 -2.28 -21.91
CA PRO A 99 7.08 -3.36 -22.91
C PRO A 99 8.25 -3.43 -23.90
N ASP A 100 9.01 -2.34 -24.07
CA ASP A 100 10.23 -2.28 -24.87
C ASP A 100 11.47 -2.87 -24.17
N GLY A 101 11.30 -3.43 -22.97
CA GLY A 101 12.35 -4.11 -22.19
C GLY A 101 13.20 -3.17 -21.34
N ARG A 102 13.00 -1.85 -21.39
CA ARG A 102 13.73 -0.87 -20.57
C ARG A 102 12.84 -0.32 -19.47
N PRO A 103 13.37 0.19 -18.35
CA PRO A 103 12.55 0.91 -17.37
C PRO A 103 11.78 2.07 -18.02
N TRP A 104 10.59 2.37 -17.51
CA TRP A 104 9.84 3.55 -17.94
C TRP A 104 10.67 4.83 -17.81
N GLY A 105 11.39 4.99 -16.71
CA GLY A 105 12.20 6.17 -16.41
C GLY A 105 11.35 7.45 -16.41
N ALA A 106 11.88 8.52 -16.98
CA ALA A 106 11.17 9.80 -17.12
C ALA A 106 9.91 9.72 -18.01
N ARG A 107 9.70 8.62 -18.74
CA ARG A 107 8.48 8.40 -19.53
C ARG A 107 7.31 7.96 -18.67
N PHE A 108 7.54 7.56 -17.42
CA PHE A 108 6.45 7.12 -16.55
C PHE A 108 5.48 8.30 -16.33
N PRO A 109 4.18 8.11 -16.61
CA PRO A 109 3.19 9.17 -16.47
C PRO A 109 3.12 9.68 -15.02
N ALA A 110 2.94 10.99 -14.87
CA ALA A 110 2.69 11.57 -13.56
C ALA A 110 1.40 11.00 -12.97
N TRP A 111 1.44 10.64 -11.69
CA TRP A 111 0.29 10.13 -10.93
C TRP A 111 0.03 11.05 -9.74
N THR A 112 -1.19 10.97 -9.20
CA THR A 112 -1.72 11.83 -8.14
C THR A 112 -2.19 11.00 -6.95
N MET A 113 -2.47 11.65 -5.82
CA MET A 113 -3.07 10.97 -4.66
C MET A 113 -4.42 10.33 -5.00
N ALA A 114 -5.18 10.90 -5.95
CA ALA A 114 -6.43 10.30 -6.41
C ALA A 114 -6.21 8.96 -7.14
N ASP A 115 -5.11 8.82 -7.88
CA ASP A 115 -4.75 7.56 -8.55
C ASP A 115 -4.37 6.49 -7.53
N LEU A 116 -3.59 6.86 -6.50
CA LEU A 116 -3.25 5.97 -5.40
C LEU A 116 -4.50 5.57 -4.60
N HIS A 117 -5.39 6.52 -4.33
CA HIS A 117 -6.68 6.25 -3.69
C HIS A 117 -7.55 5.31 -4.53
N GLY A 118 -7.58 5.49 -5.86
CA GLY A 118 -8.25 4.57 -6.78
C GLY A 118 -7.73 3.14 -6.67
N ALA A 119 -6.40 2.98 -6.55
CA ALA A 119 -5.78 1.67 -6.32
C ALA A 119 -6.20 1.08 -4.95
N GLN A 120 -6.21 1.89 -3.88
CA GLN A 120 -6.65 1.45 -2.55
C GLN A 120 -8.15 1.05 -2.54
N CYS A 121 -9.01 1.78 -3.24
CA CYS A 121 -10.40 1.38 -3.47
C CYS A 121 -10.51 0.08 -4.27
N GLY A 122 -9.59 -0.18 -5.21
CA GLY A 122 -9.46 -1.47 -5.88
C GLY A 122 -9.21 -2.62 -4.91
N LEU A 123 -8.30 -2.42 -3.94
CA LEU A 123 -8.07 -3.40 -2.86
C LEU A 123 -9.33 -3.61 -2.02
N LEU A 124 -10.01 -2.53 -1.62
CA LEU A 124 -11.24 -2.62 -0.83
C LEU A 124 -12.30 -3.49 -1.53
N ARG A 125 -12.50 -3.28 -2.83
CA ARG A 125 -13.39 -4.11 -3.67
C ARG A 125 -12.95 -5.57 -3.73
N ALA A 126 -11.65 -5.82 -3.90
CA ALA A 126 -11.10 -7.17 -3.91
C ALA A 126 -11.26 -7.90 -2.57
N LEU A 127 -11.23 -7.15 -1.46
CA LEU A 127 -11.55 -7.66 -0.13
C LEU A 127 -13.05 -7.88 0.08
N GLY A 128 -13.91 -7.44 -0.84
CA GLY A 128 -15.37 -7.50 -0.68
C GLY A 128 -15.88 -6.63 0.47
N ALA A 129 -15.09 -5.65 0.91
CA ALA A 129 -15.45 -4.77 2.02
C ALA A 129 -16.25 -3.56 1.49
N PRO A 130 -17.32 -3.14 2.18
CA PRO A 130 -18.16 -2.03 1.72
C PRO A 130 -17.51 -0.66 1.94
N HIS A 131 -16.65 -0.53 2.96
CA HIS A 131 -15.94 0.68 3.32
C HIS A 131 -14.67 0.33 4.11
N TRP A 132 -13.73 1.27 4.17
CA TRP A 132 -12.70 1.24 5.19
C TRP A 132 -13.32 1.67 6.52
N HIS A 133 -13.14 0.88 7.57
CA HIS A 133 -13.47 1.26 8.93
C HIS A 133 -12.75 2.55 9.33
N ALA A 134 -11.47 2.65 8.95
CA ALA A 134 -10.67 3.85 9.06
C ALA A 134 -9.57 3.88 7.99
N VAL A 135 -9.11 5.08 7.66
CA VAL A 135 -7.92 5.33 6.85
C VAL A 135 -7.01 6.25 7.64
N VAL A 136 -5.76 5.84 7.85
CA VAL A 136 -4.80 6.58 8.68
C VAL A 136 -3.41 6.54 8.05
N GLY A 137 -2.65 7.61 8.21
CA GLY A 137 -1.27 7.64 7.73
C GLY A 137 -0.53 8.92 8.16
N PRO A 138 0.80 8.87 8.33
CA PRO A 138 1.59 10.05 8.66
C PRO A 138 2.09 10.77 7.40
N SER A 139 2.14 12.11 7.46
CA SER A 139 2.78 12.96 6.43
C SER A 139 2.20 12.69 5.02
N PHE A 140 3.00 12.18 4.07
CA PHE A 140 2.52 11.75 2.75
C PHE A 140 1.34 10.76 2.83
N GLY A 141 1.32 9.89 3.83
CA GLY A 141 0.21 8.98 4.05
C GLY A 141 -1.06 9.65 4.61
N GLY A 142 -0.97 10.90 5.06
CA GLY A 142 -2.12 11.68 5.54
C GLY A 142 -2.73 12.60 4.47
N MET A 143 -2.11 12.71 3.29
CA MET A 143 -2.67 13.39 2.11
C MET A 143 -3.67 12.48 1.39
#